data_AF-A0A524DF23-F1
#
_entry.id   AF-A0A524DF23-F1
#
_cell.length_a   1.000
_cell.length_b   1.000
_cell.length_c   1.000
_cell.angle_alpha   90.00
_cell.angle_beta   90.00
_cell.angle_gamma   90.00
#
_symmetry.space_group_name_H-M   'P 1'
#
loop_
_entity.id
_entity.type
_entity.pdbx_description
1 polymer ?
#
loop_
_entity_poly.entity_id
_entity_poly.type
_entity_poly.pdbx_seq_one_letter_code
_entity_poly.pdbx_strand_id
1 'polypeptide(L)' 'MSKNVKKLTKLLEHWAEHNDSHRESFEKWKDIASEEGLDAVVENLAKAIEMIDKSSDYLRKAHETLEK' A
#
# COMPACT_ATOMS: atom_id res chain seq x y z
N MET A 1 -4.39 -6.94 -26.34
CA MET A 1 -4.50 -7.31 -24.91
C MET A 1 -5.75 -8.14 -24.65
N SER A 2 -5.64 -9.27 -23.92
CA SER A 2 -6.80 -10.13 -23.61
C SER A 2 -7.74 -9.49 -22.57
N LYS A 3 -8.98 -9.98 -22.45
CA LYS A 3 -9.95 -9.53 -21.43
C LYS A 3 -9.37 -9.62 -20.01
N ASN A 4 -8.62 -10.69 -19.73
CA ASN A 4 -8.00 -10.91 -18.43
C ASN A 4 -6.88 -9.89 -18.16
N VAL A 5 -6.05 -9.59 -19.15
CA VAL A 5 -4.98 -8.59 -18.99
C VAL A 5 -5.57 -7.20 -18.77
N LYS A 6 -6.60 -6.80 -19.52
CA LYS A 6 -7.29 -5.50 -19.29
C LYS A 6 -7.90 -5.41 -17.88
N LYS A 7 -8.44 -6.51 -17.36
CA LYS A 7 -8.96 -6.56 -15.98
C LYS A 7 -7.82 -6.45 -14.97
N LEU A 8 -6.72 -7.16 -15.19
CA LEU A 8 -5.53 -7.11 -14.34
C LEU A 8 -4.94 -5.70 -14.28
N THR A 9 -4.79 -5.01 -15.41
CA THR A 9 -4.33 -3.61 -15.47
C THR A 9 -5.12 -2.73 -14.49
N LYS A 10 -6.45 -2.73 -14.58
CA LYS A 10 -7.31 -1.94 -13.67
C LYS A 10 -7.19 -2.35 -12.20
N LEU A 11 -6.97 -3.64 -11.94
CA LEU A 11 -6.80 -4.14 -10.57
C LEU A 11 -5.49 -3.68 -9.95
N LEU A 12 -4.39 -3.64 -10.73
CA LEU A 12 -3.08 -3.20 -10.24
C LEU A 12 -3.11 -1.75 -9.76
N GLU A 13 -3.74 -0.86 -10.55
CA GLU A 13 -3.96 0.54 -10.18
C GLU A 13 -4.84 0.63 -8.93
N HIS A 14 -6.01 -0.02 -8.93
CA HIS A 14 -6.94 0.00 -7.81
C HIS A 14 -6.33 -0.50 -6.49
N TRP A 15 -5.53 -1.57 -6.52
CA TRP A 15 -4.86 -2.08 -5.33
C TRP A 15 -3.79 -1.13 -4.82
N ALA A 16 -3.04 -0.46 -5.70
CA ALA A 16 -2.05 0.53 -5.28
C ALA A 16 -2.72 1.75 -4.63
N GLU A 17 -3.81 2.26 -5.20
CA GLU A 17 -4.60 3.36 -4.62
C GLU A 17 -5.21 2.97 -3.26
N HIS A 18 -5.73 1.73 -3.15
CA HIS A 18 -6.28 1.24 -1.89
C HIS A 18 -5.22 1.11 -0.80
N ASN A 19 -4.02 0.67 -1.18
CA ASN A 19 -2.88 0.61 -0.27
C ASN A 19 -2.46 2.01 0.22
N ASP A 20 -2.54 3.06 -0.60
CA ASP A 20 -2.28 4.44 -0.14
C ASP A 20 -3.27 4.87 0.95
N SER A 21 -4.55 4.51 0.80
CA SER A 21 -5.56 4.78 1.83
C SER A 21 -5.28 4.01 3.14
N HIS A 22 -4.82 2.76 3.03
CA HIS A 22 -4.39 1.98 4.20
C HIS A 22 -3.16 2.56 4.87
N ARG A 23 -2.17 3.00 4.08
CA ARG A 23 -0.95 3.66 4.54
C ARG A 23 -1.28 4.89 5.39
N GLU A 24 -2.14 5.79 4.90
CA GLU A 24 -2.59 6.97 5.65
C GLU A 24 -3.28 6.60 6.97
N SER A 25 -4.12 5.56 6.94
CA SER A 25 -4.78 5.06 8.15
C SER A 25 -3.77 4.52 9.17
N PHE A 26 -2.78 3.76 8.71
CA PHE A 26 -1.74 3.21 9.58
C PHE A 26 -0.86 4.30 10.17
N GLU A 27 -0.52 5.35 9.40
CA GLU A 27 0.22 6.51 9.91
C GLU A 27 -0.53 7.20 11.04
N LYS A 28 -1.83 7.50 10.83
CA LYS A 28 -2.67 8.08 11.88
C LYS A 28 -2.65 7.26 13.17
N TRP A 29 -2.79 5.94 13.06
CA TRP A 29 -2.83 5.07 14.24
C TRP A 29 -1.46 4.84 14.87
N LYS A 30 -0.39 4.90 14.08
CA LYS A 30 0.99 4.87 14.58
C LYS A 30 1.26 6.12 15.44
N ASP A 31 0.80 7.28 14.99
CA ASP A 31 0.97 8.54 15.73
C ASP A 31 0.20 8.49 17.05
N ILE A 32 -1.06 8.04 17.04
CA ILE A 32 -1.85 7.81 18.27
C ILE A 32 -1.15 6.81 19.19
N ALA A 33 -0.66 5.68 18.67
CA ALA A 33 0.05 4.68 19.47
C ALA A 33 1.34 5.26 20.10
N SER A 34 2.01 6.19 19.41
CA SER A 34 3.18 6.90 19.93
C SER A 34 2.80 7.85 21.07
N GLU A 35 1.69 8.57 20.97
CA GLU A 35 1.19 9.44 22.04
C GLU A 35 0.82 8.65 23.30
N GLU A 36 0.32 7.42 23.13
CA GLU A 36 -0.04 6.50 24.21
C GLU A 36 1.14 5.68 24.77
N GLY A 37 2.37 5.90 24.28
CA GLY A 37 3.57 5.18 24.73
C GLY A 37 3.59 3.68 24.38
N LEU A 38 2.90 3.27 23.33
CA LEU A 38 2.82 1.88 22.87
C LEU A 38 3.94 1.54 21.88
N ASP A 39 5.20 1.62 22.32
CA ASP A 39 6.39 1.52 21.47
C ASP A 39 6.41 0.29 20.53
N ALA A 40 6.04 -0.89 21.04
CA ALA A 40 6.00 -2.11 20.24
C ALA A 40 4.92 -2.06 19.14
N VAL A 41 3.80 -1.36 19.38
CA VAL A 41 2.75 -1.17 18.38
C VAL A 41 3.23 -0.20 17.31
N VAL A 42 3.89 0.90 17.70
CA VAL A 42 4.50 1.88 16.80
C VAL A 42 5.49 1.19 15.87
N GLU A 43 6.37 0.33 16.40
CA GLU A 43 7.37 -0.39 15.60
C GLU A 43 6.70 -1.30 14.55
N ASN A 44 5.66 -2.04 14.94
CA ASN A 44 4.96 -2.92 14.01
C ASN A 44 4.14 -2.17 12.96
N LEU A 45 3.50 -1.05 13.32
CA LEU A 45 2.80 -0.19 12.37
C LEU A 45 3.76 0.48 11.38
N ALA A 46 4.94 0.91 11.83
CA ALA A 46 5.98 1.43 10.95
C ALA A 46 6.42 0.37 9.91
N LYS A 47 6.62 -0.88 10.34
CA LYS A 47 6.94 -1.99 9.41
C LYS A 47 5.78 -2.28 8.46
N ALA A 48 4.53 -2.24 8.92
CA ALA A 48 3.37 -2.42 8.06
C ALA A 48 3.28 -1.33 6.98
N ILE A 49 3.54 -0.07 7.32
CA ILE A 49 3.64 1.05 6.38
C ILE A 49 4.76 0.80 5.34
N GLU A 50 5.95 0.39 5.79
CA GLU A 50 7.05 0.09 4.86
C GLU A 50 6.69 -1.03 3.87
N MET A 51 6.03 -2.09 4.35
CA MET A 51 5.65 -3.22 3.50
C MET A 51 4.53 -2.86 2.53
N ILE A 52 3.56 -2.03 2.95
CA ILE A 52 2.46 -1.63 2.06
C ILE A 52 2.95 -0.66 0.98
N ASP A 53 3.89 0.24 1.32
CA ASP A 53 4.55 1.13 0.34
C ASP A 53 5.31 0.32 -0.71
N LYS A 54 6.11 -0.66 -0.27
CA LYS A 54 6.81 -1.59 -1.19
C LYS A 54 5.85 -2.36 -2.07
N SER A 55 4.72 -2.82 -1.53
CA SER A 55 3.67 -3.51 -2.30
C SER A 55 3.12 -2.59 -3.39
N SER A 56 2.75 -1.36 -3.04
CA SER A 56 2.26 -0.35 -3.99
C SER A 56 3.26 -0.04 -5.10
N ASP A 57 4.55 0.07 -4.79
CA ASP A 57 5.59 0.28 -5.80
C ASP A 57 5.65 -0.85 -6.83
N TYR A 58 5.58 -2.11 -6.39
CA TYR A 58 5.57 -3.24 -7.30
C TYR A 58 4.27 -3.32 -8.12
N LEU A 59 3.13 -2.97 -7.53
CA LEU A 59 1.85 -2.90 -8.23
C LEU A 59 1.87 -1.84 -9.33
N ARG A 60 2.37 -0.63 -9.04
CA ARG A 60 2.53 0.45 -10.03
C ARG A 60 3.51 0.08 -11.14
N LYS A 61 4.66 -0.51 -10.81
CA LYS A 61 5.61 -1.02 -11.84
C LYS A 61 4.99 -2.07 -12.75
N ALA A 62 4.19 -2.99 -12.19
CA ALA A 62 3.48 -3.98 -12.97
C ALA A 62 2.43 -3.33 -13.88
N HIS A 63 1.70 -2.32 -13.37
CA HIS A 63 0.74 -1.54 -14.14
C HIS A 63 1.42 -0.82 -15.32
N GLU A 64 2.49 -0.08 -15.06
CA GLU A 64 3.29 0.62 -16.08
C GLU A 64 3.84 -0.32 -17.16
N THR A 65 4.18 -1.56 -16.80
CA THR A 65 4.67 -2.55 -17.76
C THR A 65 3.58 -3.02 -18.73
N LEU A 66 2.31 -2.99 -18.30
CA LEU A 66 1.17 -3.39 -19.14
C LEU A 66 0.64 -2.25 -20.02
N GLU A 67 0.91 -0.99 -19.66
CA GLU A 67 0.49 0.20 -20.41
C GLU A 67 1.49 0.64 -21.50
N LYS A 68 2.69 0.05 -21.55
CA LYS A 68 3.69 0.24 -22.62
C LYS A 68 3.39 -0.61 -23.83
#